data_AF-A0A6J4J4Z1-F1
#
_entry.id   AF-A0A6J4J4Z1-F1
#
_cell.length_a   1.000
_cell.length_b   1.000
_cell.length_c   1.000
_cell.angle_alpha   90.00
_cell.angle_beta   90.00
_cell.angle_gamma   90.00
#
_symmetry.space_group_name_H-M   'P 1'
#
loop_
_entity.id
_entity.type
_entity.pdbx_description
1 polymer ?
#
loop_
_entity_poly.entity_id
_entity_poly.type
_entity_poly.pdbx_seq_one_letter_code
_entity_poly.pdbx_strand_id
1 'polypeptide(L)' 'MEISCDDCVMQDTPACEDCVVTFICGREPGEAVVIDVAEARAVRLLGEAGLVPPLRQRTRVAL' A
#
# COMPACT_ATOMS: atom_id res chain seq x y z
N MET A 1 -7.01 -11.31 4.35
CA MET A 1 -6.13 -10.45 3.52
C MET A 1 -5.17 -9.81 4.49
N GLU A 2 -3.93 -10.28 4.49
CA GLU A 2 -2.88 -9.84 5.42
C GLU A 2 -1.76 -9.26 4.57
N ILE A 3 -1.23 -8.12 5.00
CA ILE A 3 -0.07 -7.48 4.38
C ILE A 3 1.11 -7.72 5.33
N SER A 4 2.12 -8.45 4.87
CA SER A 4 3.36 -8.73 5.60
C SER A 4 4.53 -8.12 4.82
N CYS A 5 5.31 -7.25 5.48
CA CYS A 5 6.52 -6.70 4.90
C CYS A 5 7.61 -7.76 4.71
N ASP A 6 7.63 -8.78 5.57
CA ASP A 6 8.61 -9.88 5.51
C ASP A 6 8.42 -10.76 4.26
N ASP A 7 7.20 -10.86 3.77
CA ASP A 7 6.86 -11.63 2.57
C ASP A 7 6.85 -10.78 1.29
N CYS A 8 7.22 -9.50 1.36
CA CYS A 8 7.15 -8.59 0.23
C CYS A 8 8.41 -8.67 -0.64
N VAL A 9 8.27 -8.88 -1.95
CA VAL A 9 9.40 -8.89 -2.89
C VAL A 9 10.12 -7.54 -3.00
N MET A 10 9.48 -6.46 -2.56
CA MET A 10 10.02 -5.10 -2.60
C MET A 10 10.80 -4.73 -1.34
N GLN A 11 10.85 -5.61 -0.33
CA GLN A 11 11.59 -5.40 0.92
C GLN A 11 13.04 -4.99 0.61
N ASP A 12 13.55 -4.00 1.36
CA ASP A 12 14.90 -3.43 1.22
C ASP A 12 15.23 -2.78 -0.15
N THR A 13 14.21 -2.47 -0.95
CA THR A 13 14.37 -1.65 -2.17
C THR A 13 13.93 -0.20 -1.92
N PRO A 14 14.32 0.77 -2.78
CA PRO A 14 13.83 2.15 -2.67
C PRO A 14 12.30 2.29 -2.70
N ALA A 15 11.56 1.29 -3.20
CA ALA A 15 10.10 1.30 -3.15
C ALA A 15 9.55 1.15 -1.71
N CYS A 16 10.32 0.58 -0.77
CA CYS A 16 9.92 0.52 0.64
C CYS A 16 9.96 1.90 1.31
N GLU A 17 10.87 2.79 0.87
CA GLU A 17 10.99 4.14 1.41
C GLU A 17 9.75 4.99 1.10
N ASP A 18 9.11 4.74 -0.04
CA ASP A 18 7.87 5.38 -0.50
C ASP A 18 6.61 4.50 -0.23
N CYS A 19 6.71 3.54 0.68
CA CYS A 19 5.61 2.61 0.94
C CYS A 19 4.61 3.14 1.97
N VAL A 20 3.34 3.24 1.58
CA VAL A 20 2.24 3.64 2.48
C VAL A 20 2.00 2.66 3.64
N VAL A 21 2.51 1.42 3.56
CA VAL A 21 2.27 0.37 4.58
C VAL A 21 2.84 0.78 5.94
N THR A 22 4.00 1.44 5.99
CA THR A 22 4.59 1.97 7.23
C THR A 22 3.65 2.98 7.90
N PHE A 23 2.98 3.82 7.09
CA PHE A 23 2.01 4.79 7.60
C PHE A 23 0.73 4.12 8.09
N ILE A 24 0.25 3.07 7.43
CA ILE A 24 -0.99 2.38 7.83
C ILE A 24 -0.77 1.53 9.08
N CYS A 25 0.34 0.79 9.16
CA CYS A 25 0.60 -0.18 10.23
C CYS A 25 1.22 0.44 11.49
N GLY A 26 1.80 1.64 11.39
CA GLY A 26 2.37 2.36 12.55
C GLY A 26 1.36 3.14 13.40
N ARG A 27 0.05 3.01 13.12
CA ARG A 27 -1.02 3.78 13.74
C ARG A 27 -1.59 3.09 14.96
N GLU A 28 -2.04 3.88 15.94
CA GLU A 28 -2.64 3.32 17.16
C GLU A 28 -4.07 2.80 16.90
N PRO A 29 -4.54 1.81 17.69
CA PRO A 29 -5.93 1.37 17.62
C PRO A 29 -6.91 2.55 17.83
N GLY A 30 -7.77 2.81 16.84
CA GLY A 30 -8.68 3.98 16.83
C GLY A 30 -8.29 5.05 15.81
N GLU A 31 -7.07 5.02 15.30
CA GLU A 31 -6.61 5.84 14.20
C GLU A 31 -6.87 5.17 12.84
N ALA A 32 -7.92 4.36 12.68
CA ALA A 32 -8.14 3.64 11.43
C ALA A 32 -8.18 4.60 10.23
N VAL A 33 -7.45 4.25 9.16
CA VAL A 33 -7.58 4.94 7.88
C VAL A 33 -8.87 4.45 7.24
N VAL A 34 -9.88 5.32 7.20
CA VAL A 34 -11.15 5.07 6.53
C VAL A 34 -11.10 5.72 5.16
N ILE A 35 -11.39 4.94 4.12
CA ILE A 35 -11.53 5.43 2.74
C ILE A 35 -12.96 5.15 2.33
N ASP A 36 -13.72 6.20 2.03
CA ASP A 36 -15.08 6.05 1.52
C ASP A 36 -15.11 5.65 0.03
N VAL A 37 -16.30 5.38 -0.50
CA VAL A 37 -16.46 4.93 -1.89
C VAL A 37 -16.02 5.99 -2.91
N ALA A 38 -16.25 7.27 -2.63
CA ALA A 38 -15.88 8.37 -3.52
C ALA A 38 -14.36 8.55 -3.51
N GLU A 39 -13.73 8.49 -2.34
CA GLU A 39 -12.28 8.54 -2.18
C GLU A 39 -11.59 7.35 -2.87
N ALA A 40 -12.11 6.13 -2.69
CA ALA A 40 -11.60 4.95 -3.37
C ALA A 40 -11.65 5.10 -4.90
N ARG A 41 -12.72 5.71 -5.43
CA ARG A 41 -12.85 6.00 -6.85
C ARG A 41 -11.84 7.05 -7.32
N ALA A 42 -11.62 8.10 -6.53
CA ALA A 42 -10.63 9.12 -6.84
C ALA A 42 -9.22 8.54 -6.90
N VAL A 43 -8.81 7.73 -5.93
CA VAL A 43 -7.49 7.06 -5.92
C VAL A 43 -7.30 6.21 -7.17
N ARG A 44 -8.33 5.46 -7.59
CA ARG A 44 -8.28 4.67 -8.83
C ARG A 44 -8.09 5.54 -10.09
N LEU A 45 -8.84 6.63 -10.21
CA LEU A 45 -8.72 7.56 -11.34
C LEU A 45 -7.33 8.20 -11.41
N LEU A 46 -6.79 8.59 -10.26
CA LEU A 46 -5.43 9.14 -10.17
C LEU A 46 -4.39 8.10 -10.62
N GLY A 47 -4.58 6.83 -10.26
CA GLY A 47 -3.71 5.73 -10.69
C GLY A 47 -3.78 5.48 -12.19
N GLU A 48 -4.99 5.46 -12.76
CA GLU A 48 -5.22 5.34 -14.20
C GLU A 48 -4.61 6.51 -14.99
N ALA A 49 -4.60 7.72 -14.41
CA ALA A 49 -3.97 8.90 -15.00
C ALA A 49 -2.44 8.99 -14.77
N GLY A 50 -1.85 8.07 -14.00
CA GLY A 50 -0.41 8.08 -13.67
C GLY A 50 0.01 9.14 -12.66
N LEU A 51 -0.94 9.71 -11.91
CA LEU A 51 -0.69 10.75 -10.90
C LEU A 51 -0.35 10.18 -9.52
N VAL A 52 -0.62 8.90 -9.29
CA VAL A 52 -0.16 8.16 -8.10
C VAL A 52 0.52 6.86 -8.51
N PRO A 53 1.50 6.36 -7.73
CA PRO A 53 2.14 5.09 -8.02
C PRO A 53 1.12 3.93 -8.06
N PRO A 54 1.26 2.97 -8.98
CA PRO A 54 0.46 1.75 -8.94
C PRO A 54 0.83 0.91 -7.70
N LEU A 55 -0.05 -0.02 -7.32
CA LEU A 55 0.25 -0.97 -6.25
C LEU A 55 1.50 -1.79 -6.60
N ARG A 56 2.55 -1.64 -5.78
CA ARG A 56 3.85 -2.35 -5.95
C ARG A 56 3.95 -3.62 -5.10
N GLN A 57 3.09 -3.79 -4.10
CA GLN A 57 3.11 -4.95 -3.20
C GLN A 57 2.88 -6.22 -4.02
N ARG A 58 3.78 -7.19 -3.83
CA ARG A 58 3.65 -8.55 -4.33
C ARG A 58 4.24 -9.49 -3.31
N THR A 59 3.52 -10.56 -3.01
CA THR A 59 4.00 -11.62 -2.13
C THR A 59 5.08 -12.43 -2.85
N ARG A 60 6.16 -12.76 -2.14
CA ARG A 60 7.19 -13.69 -2.60
C ARG A 60 6.52 -15.06 -2.79
N VAL A 61 6.59 -15.62 -4.00
CA VAL A 61 6.05 -16.97 -4.24
C VAL A 61 7.01 -17.94 -3.56
N ALA A 62 6.53 -18.68 -2.55
CA ALA A 62 7.29 -19.79 -1.99
C ALA A 62 7.46 -20.86 -3.09
N LEU A 63 8.70 -21.23 -3.39
CA LEU A 63 9.03 -22.37 -4.26
C LEU A 63 8.73 -23.69 -3.54
#